data_AF-A0A9X4IN53-F1
#
_entry.id   AF-A0A9X4IN53-F1
#
_cell.length_a   1.000
_cell.length_b   1.000
_cell.length_c   1.000
_cell.angle_alpha   90.00
_cell.angle_beta   90.00
_cell.angle_gamma   90.00
#
_symmetry.space_group_name_H-M   'P 1'
#
loop_
_entity.id
_entity.type
_entity.pdbx_description
1 polymer ?
#
loop_
_entity_poly.entity_id
_entity_poly.type
_entity_poly.pdbx_seq_one_letter_code
_entity_poly.pdbx_strand_id
1 'polypeptide(L)'
;MNNLDTTNPNNYTYLTKHLEIHILGGIKVNKLESLRVTVSVQKLKTQSIVRHSIDLYNDNQVEKFVRKLAERLTIGTSVVRKTLQELTHELENYRFLLLDKQEQENKPFYKELSAIEEKEAKAFLKKRKLLANTNEYIGKSGVIGESINRLLMYLIFTSRKTSNPLHCISLGSSGAGKTHLQSKVAELIPEEDKVEITVLSANAFYYFNRTELQHKLILIEDLDGAESVLYPLRELQSKKRITKTV
;
A
#
# COMPACT_ATOMS: atom_id res chain seq x y z
N MET A 1 20.88 -24.55 6.71
CA MET A 1 21.11 -24.05 5.34
C MET A 1 19.73 -23.86 4.74
N ASN A 2 19.36 -22.63 4.36
CA ASN A 2 18.10 -22.38 3.66
C ASN A 2 18.15 -23.12 2.33
N ASN A 3 17.34 -24.17 2.21
CA ASN A 3 17.23 -24.95 0.98
C ASN A 3 16.21 -24.33 0.00
N LEU A 4 15.53 -23.25 0.40
CA LEU A 4 14.60 -22.50 -0.43
C LEU A 4 15.32 -21.36 -1.15
N ASP A 5 15.40 -21.46 -2.46
CA ASP A 5 15.84 -20.41 -3.37
C ASP A 5 14.63 -19.63 -3.89
N THR A 6 14.58 -18.34 -3.56
CA THR A 6 13.51 -17.41 -3.95
C THR A 6 13.98 -16.32 -4.91
N THR A 7 15.15 -16.50 -5.56
CA THR A 7 15.73 -15.52 -6.50
C THR A 7 14.81 -15.23 -7.69
N ASN A 8 14.08 -16.25 -8.17
CA ASN A 8 13.04 -16.08 -9.17
C ASN A 8 11.66 -15.90 -8.50
N PRO A 9 11.03 -14.70 -8.57
CA PRO A 9 9.76 -14.42 -7.92
C PRO A 9 8.61 -15.32 -8.41
N ASN A 10 8.72 -15.85 -9.63
CA ASN A 10 7.70 -16.67 -10.27
C ASN A 10 7.94 -18.19 -10.11
N ASN A 11 9.07 -18.59 -9.53
CA ASN A 11 9.42 -19.99 -9.36
C ASN A 11 10.42 -20.19 -8.22
N TYR A 12 9.93 -20.50 -7.01
CA TYR A 12 10.84 -20.81 -5.89
C TYR A 12 11.28 -22.26 -5.98
N THR A 13 12.56 -22.51 -5.75
CA THR A 13 13.12 -23.87 -5.80
C THR A 13 13.49 -24.32 -4.40
N TYR A 14 13.05 -25.51 -4.01
CA TYR A 14 13.40 -26.15 -2.75
C TYR A 14 14.02 -27.51 -3.02
N LEU A 15 15.32 -27.63 -2.75
CA LEU A 15 16.09 -28.83 -3.04
C LEU A 15 16.37 -29.62 -1.76
N THR A 16 16.09 -30.92 -1.80
CA THR A 16 16.41 -31.86 -0.73
C THR A 16 17.28 -32.99 -1.27
N LYS A 17 17.67 -33.93 -0.40
CA LYS A 17 18.41 -35.14 -0.82
C LYS A 17 17.64 -36.02 -1.81
N HIS A 18 16.31 -35.96 -1.82
CA HIS A 18 15.46 -36.89 -2.58
C HIS A 18 14.53 -36.20 -3.59
N LEU A 19 14.12 -34.98 -3.29
CA LEU A 19 13.11 -34.22 -4.02
C LEU A 19 13.64 -32.85 -4.41
N GLU A 20 13.29 -32.43 -5.62
CA GLU A 20 13.33 -31.05 -6.06
C GLU A 20 11.89 -30.56 -6.19
N ILE A 21 11.59 -29.45 -5.52
CA ILE A 21 10.24 -28.90 -5.43
C ILE A 21 10.27 -27.48 -5.96
N HIS A 22 9.31 -27.16 -6.82
CA HIS A 22 9.12 -25.83 -7.37
C HIS A 22 7.78 -25.25 -6.91
N ILE A 23 7.79 -24.02 -6.39
CA ILE A 23 6.60 -23.23 -6.10
C ILE A 23 6.34 -22.30 -7.29
N LEU A 24 5.40 -22.70 -8.13
CA LEU A 24 5.06 -22.00 -9.36
C LEU A 24 4.16 -20.80 -9.05
N GLY A 25 4.57 -19.61 -9.50
CA GLY A 25 3.86 -18.35 -9.28
C GLY A 25 4.06 -17.74 -7.89
N GLY A 26 5.02 -18.24 -7.11
CA GLY A 26 5.36 -17.72 -5.79
C GLY A 26 4.27 -17.93 -4.73
N ILE A 27 4.25 -17.08 -3.71
CA ILE A 27 3.27 -17.10 -2.62
C ILE A 27 2.48 -15.79 -2.53
N LYS A 28 1.24 -15.88 -2.05
CA LYS A 28 0.39 -14.71 -1.80
C LYS A 28 0.56 -14.21 -0.37
N VAL A 29 0.53 -12.89 -0.20
CA VAL A 29 0.69 -12.20 1.09
C VAL A 29 -0.62 -11.61 1.64
N ASN A 30 -1.69 -11.59 0.84
CA ASN A 30 -2.96 -10.93 1.19
C ASN A 30 -3.91 -11.77 2.07
N LYS A 31 -3.68 -13.07 2.22
CA LYS A 31 -4.55 -14.00 2.94
C LYS A 31 -3.74 -14.91 3.86
N LEU A 32 -3.43 -14.41 5.07
CA LEU A 32 -2.45 -15.04 5.97
C LEU A 32 -2.94 -16.37 6.56
N GLU A 33 -4.26 -16.56 6.68
CA GLU A 33 -4.91 -17.76 7.20
C GLU A 33 -4.83 -18.98 6.26
N SER A 34 -4.27 -18.83 5.06
CA SER A 34 -4.05 -19.91 4.10
C SER A 34 -2.67 -19.82 3.48
N LEU A 35 -2.12 -20.94 3.03
CA LEU A 35 -0.87 -20.98 2.26
C LEU A 35 -1.09 -21.79 0.99
N ARG A 36 -1.91 -21.22 0.09
CA ARG A 36 -2.23 -21.84 -1.19
C ARG A 36 -1.12 -21.62 -2.20
N VAL A 37 -0.56 -22.72 -2.70
CA VAL A 37 0.54 -22.74 -3.66
C VAL A 37 0.28 -23.73 -4.79
N THR A 38 0.93 -23.52 -5.93
CA THR A 38 1.03 -24.53 -6.98
C THR A 38 2.43 -25.15 -6.90
N VAL A 39 2.49 -26.41 -6.49
CA VAL A 39 3.73 -27.16 -6.28
C VAL A 39 3.99 -28.09 -7.47
N SER A 40 5.23 -28.12 -7.94
CA SER A 40 5.75 -29.11 -8.88
C SER A 40 6.88 -29.88 -8.22
N VAL A 41 6.65 -31.15 -7.94
CA VAL A 41 7.57 -32.01 -7.20
C VAL A 41 8.14 -33.06 -8.14
N GLN A 42 9.46 -33.21 -8.13
CA GLN A 42 10.17 -34.24 -8.89
C GLN A 42 11.18 -34.96 -8.01
N LYS A 43 11.33 -36.27 -8.24
CA LYS A 43 12.38 -37.06 -7.60
C LYS A 43 13.67 -36.87 -8.38
N LEU A 44 14.75 -36.60 -7.66
CA LEU A 44 16.06 -36.38 -8.28
C LEU A 44 16.47 -37.58 -9.13
N LYS A 45 17.06 -37.29 -10.30
CA LYS A 45 17.52 -38.29 -11.29
C LYS A 45 16.41 -39.10 -11.95
N THR A 46 15.15 -38.67 -11.84
CA THR A 46 14.00 -39.27 -12.55
C THR A 46 13.23 -38.20 -13.31
N GLN A 47 12.48 -38.60 -14.34
CA GLN A 47 11.63 -37.68 -15.12
C GLN A 47 10.19 -37.59 -14.58
N SER A 48 9.88 -38.24 -13.45
CA SER A 48 8.54 -38.25 -12.88
C SER A 48 8.25 -36.96 -12.13
N ILE A 49 7.37 -36.14 -12.70
CA ILE A 49 6.94 -34.85 -12.13
C ILE A 49 5.47 -34.95 -11.70
N VAL A 50 5.18 -34.49 -10.49
CA VAL A 50 3.82 -34.33 -9.98
C VAL A 50 3.53 -32.86 -9.73
N ARG A 51 2.51 -32.32 -10.40
CA ARG A 51 2.03 -30.96 -10.20
C ARG A 51 0.70 -30.96 -9.46
N HIS A 52 0.54 -30.06 -8.49
CA HIS A 52 -0.70 -29.93 -7.74
C HIS A 52 -0.86 -28.52 -7.17
N SER A 53 -2.10 -28.04 -7.10
CA SER A 53 -2.43 -26.85 -6.30
C SER A 53 -2.96 -27.32 -4.95
N ILE A 54 -2.38 -26.80 -3.86
CA ILE A 54 -2.66 -27.23 -2.50
C ILE A 54 -2.64 -26.03 -1.55
N ASP A 55 -3.47 -26.07 -0.52
CA ASP A 55 -3.31 -25.25 0.67
C ASP A 55 -2.48 -25.99 1.71
N LEU A 56 -1.25 -25.53 1.97
CA LEU A 56 -0.31 -26.19 2.88
C LEU A 56 -0.76 -26.15 4.35
N TYR A 57 -1.75 -25.32 4.69
CA TYR A 57 -2.37 -25.28 6.02
C TYR A 57 -3.55 -26.25 6.18
N ASN A 58 -3.98 -26.88 5.10
CA ASN A 58 -5.07 -27.86 5.14
C ASN A 58 -4.51 -29.28 5.28
N ASP A 59 -4.49 -29.79 6.51
CA ASP A 59 -3.95 -31.13 6.83
C ASP A 59 -4.53 -32.25 5.95
N ASN A 60 -5.85 -32.25 5.72
CA ASN A 60 -6.51 -33.23 4.86
C ASN A 60 -6.00 -33.19 3.40
N GLN A 61 -5.71 -32.00 2.85
CA GLN A 61 -5.12 -31.89 1.52
C GLN A 61 -3.66 -32.32 1.51
N VAL A 62 -2.89 -31.93 2.54
CA VAL A 62 -1.47 -32.31 2.70
C VAL A 62 -1.33 -33.81 2.78
N GLU A 63 -2.14 -34.51 3.58
CA GLU A 63 -2.13 -35.97 3.70
C GLU A 63 -2.41 -36.68 2.38
N LYS A 64 -3.43 -36.24 1.64
CA LYS A 64 -3.76 -36.79 0.31
C LYS A 64 -2.60 -36.58 -0.66
N PHE A 65 -1.96 -35.41 -0.61
CA PHE A 65 -0.83 -35.10 -1.47
C PHE A 65 0.42 -35.90 -1.11
N VAL A 66 0.73 -36.08 0.18
CA VAL A 66 1.82 -36.94 0.68
C VAL A 66 1.67 -38.36 0.14
N ARG A 67 0.48 -38.96 0.24
CA ARG A 67 0.22 -40.31 -0.28
C ARG A 67 0.42 -40.39 -1.78
N LYS A 68 -0.10 -39.41 -2.53
CA LYS A 68 0.03 -39.33 -3.98
C LYS A 68 1.49 -39.19 -4.43
N LEU A 69 2.28 -38.38 -3.74
CA LEU A 69 3.70 -38.22 -4.01
C LEU A 69 4.49 -39.49 -3.68
N ALA A 70 4.21 -40.10 -2.53
CA ALA A 70 4.88 -41.32 -2.10
C ALA A 70 4.70 -42.47 -3.11
N GLU A 71 3.46 -42.64 -3.60
CA GLU A 71 3.11 -43.63 -4.61
C GLU A 71 3.77 -43.32 -5.97
N ARG A 72 3.56 -42.12 -6.51
CA ARG A 72 4.02 -41.78 -7.87
C ARG A 72 5.52 -41.61 -7.98
N LEU A 73 6.18 -41.13 -6.92
CA LEU A 73 7.62 -40.89 -6.91
C LEU A 73 8.38 -42.04 -6.25
N THR A 74 7.71 -43.09 -5.77
CA THR A 74 8.33 -44.23 -5.06
C THR A 74 9.28 -43.75 -3.95
N ILE A 75 8.76 -42.90 -3.05
CA ILE A 75 9.47 -42.35 -1.89
C ILE A 75 8.65 -42.62 -0.63
N GLY A 76 9.32 -42.87 0.50
CA GLY A 76 8.64 -43.09 1.77
C GLY A 76 7.77 -41.90 2.21
N THR A 77 6.57 -42.19 2.68
CA THR A 77 5.60 -41.18 3.16
C THR A 77 6.16 -40.30 4.26
N SER A 78 6.98 -40.85 5.16
CA SER A 78 7.65 -40.11 6.23
C SER A 78 8.61 -39.04 5.68
N VAL A 79 9.34 -39.35 4.61
CA VAL A 79 10.27 -38.42 3.95
C VAL A 79 9.48 -37.28 3.30
N VAL A 80 8.46 -37.61 2.51
CA VAL A 80 7.62 -36.58 1.84
C VAL A 80 6.96 -35.68 2.87
N ARG A 81 6.37 -36.25 3.93
CA ARG A 81 5.71 -35.48 5.00
C ARG A 81 6.68 -34.51 5.65
N LYS A 82 7.85 -35.00 6.08
CA LYS A 82 8.88 -34.15 6.69
C LYS A 82 9.33 -33.04 5.73
N THR A 83 9.57 -33.36 4.46
CA THR A 83 9.95 -32.37 3.45
C THR A 83 8.88 -31.30 3.23
N LEU A 84 7.58 -31.68 3.19
CA LEU A 84 6.52 -30.69 3.06
C LEU A 84 6.37 -29.82 4.32
N GLN A 85 6.57 -30.38 5.52
CA GLN A 85 6.57 -29.59 6.75
C GLN A 85 7.71 -28.56 6.78
N GLU A 86 8.92 -28.99 6.41
CA GLU A 86 10.08 -28.10 6.30
C GLU A 86 9.87 -27.03 5.22
N LEU A 87 9.34 -27.40 4.05
CA LEU A 87 8.99 -26.45 2.99
C LEU A 87 7.96 -25.42 3.45
N THR A 88 6.90 -25.84 4.15
CA THR A 88 5.89 -24.94 4.71
C THR A 88 6.56 -23.91 5.63
N HIS A 89 7.43 -24.35 6.54
CA HIS A 89 8.14 -23.46 7.44
C HIS A 89 9.03 -22.44 6.71
N GLU A 90 9.76 -22.87 5.69
CA GLU A 90 10.60 -21.98 4.88
C GLU A 90 9.76 -20.95 4.10
N LEU A 91 8.60 -21.35 3.56
CA LEU A 91 7.69 -20.45 2.88
C LEU A 91 7.04 -19.45 3.85
N GLU A 92 6.76 -19.83 5.09
CA GLU A 92 6.28 -18.93 6.13
C GLU A 92 7.33 -17.88 6.48
N ASN A 93 8.57 -18.30 6.72
CA ASN A 93 9.70 -17.40 6.99
C ASN A 93 9.89 -16.41 5.83
N TYR A 94 9.83 -16.90 4.59
CA TYR A 94 9.91 -16.02 3.43
C TYR A 94 8.70 -15.08 3.30
N ARG A 95 7.48 -15.53 3.65
CA ARG A 95 6.29 -14.69 3.67
C ARG A 95 6.44 -13.51 4.64
N PHE A 96 7.04 -13.73 5.81
CA PHE A 96 7.34 -12.65 6.75
C PHE A 96 8.31 -11.63 6.15
N LEU A 97 9.35 -12.08 5.44
CA LEU A 97 10.27 -11.18 4.74
C LEU A 97 9.60 -10.37 3.63
N LEU A 98 8.66 -10.98 2.89
CA LEU A 98 7.88 -10.27 1.88
C LEU A 98 6.96 -9.21 2.49
N LEU A 99 6.35 -9.51 3.64
CA LEU A 99 5.50 -8.56 4.36
C LEU A 99 6.32 -7.37 4.87
N ASP A 100 7.49 -7.61 5.48
CA ASP A 100 8.38 -6.54 5.94
C ASP A 100 8.89 -5.69 4.76
N LYS A 101 9.25 -6.32 3.63
CA LYS A 101 9.60 -5.59 2.40
C LYS A 101 8.46 -4.73 1.88
N GLN A 102 7.23 -5.26 1.82
CA GLN A 102 6.07 -4.47 1.42
C GLN A 102 5.79 -3.33 2.39
N GLU A 103 5.96 -3.55 3.69
CA GLU A 103 5.82 -2.49 4.68
C GLU A 103 6.89 -1.41 4.50
N GLN A 104 8.13 -1.79 4.19
CA GLN A 104 9.22 -0.86 3.91
C GLN A 104 9.06 -0.10 2.58
N GLU A 105 8.64 -0.78 1.51
CA GLU A 105 8.36 -0.16 0.20
C GLU A 105 7.17 0.81 0.28
N ASN A 106 6.18 0.49 1.11
CA ASN A 106 5.02 1.35 1.34
C ASN A 106 5.23 2.38 2.46
N LYS A 107 6.43 2.49 3.06
CA LYS A 107 6.70 3.57 4.01
C LYS A 107 6.70 4.90 3.26
N PRO A 108 5.89 5.88 3.68
CA PRO A 108 5.94 7.22 3.09
C PRO A 108 7.35 7.78 3.26
N PHE A 109 7.97 8.16 2.14
CA PHE A 109 9.22 8.91 2.16
C PHE A 109 8.94 10.29 2.74
N TYR A 110 9.61 10.63 3.83
CA TYR A 110 9.58 11.98 4.39
C TYR A 110 10.90 12.66 4.06
N LYS A 111 10.83 13.81 3.38
CA LYS A 111 12.03 14.61 3.16
C LYS A 111 12.52 15.19 4.49
N GLU A 112 13.66 14.72 4.97
CA GLU A 112 14.37 15.38 6.05
C GLU A 112 15.11 16.62 5.52
N LEU A 113 14.82 17.78 6.11
CA LEU A 113 15.50 19.03 5.73
C LEU A 113 16.92 19.05 6.30
N SER A 114 17.88 19.44 5.48
CA SER A 114 19.24 19.76 5.96
C SER A 114 19.23 20.98 6.89
N ALA A 115 20.27 21.13 7.70
CA ALA A 115 20.40 22.29 8.60
C ALA A 115 20.39 23.64 7.84
N ILE A 116 20.87 23.65 6.59
CA ILE A 116 20.84 24.85 5.72
C ILE A 116 19.41 25.13 5.28
N GLU A 117 18.70 24.15 4.73
CA GLU A 117 17.30 24.29 4.31
C GLU A 117 16.40 24.68 5.48
N GLU A 118 16.59 24.09 6.66
CA GLU A 118 15.83 24.44 7.86
C GLU A 118 16.08 25.88 8.29
N LYS A 119 17.33 26.36 8.23
CA LYS A 119 17.68 27.75 8.54
C LYS A 119 17.03 28.72 7.56
N GLU A 120 17.07 28.41 6.26
CA GLU A 120 16.44 29.22 5.22
C GLU A 120 14.91 29.27 5.36
N ALA A 121 14.28 28.13 5.60
CA ALA A 121 12.84 28.04 5.85
C ALA A 121 12.44 28.87 7.09
N LYS A 122 13.17 28.72 8.22
CA LYS A 122 12.92 29.51 9.42
C LYS A 122 13.14 31.01 9.20
N ALA A 123 14.14 31.40 8.41
CA ALA A 123 14.37 32.79 8.06
C ALA A 123 13.21 33.36 7.22
N PHE A 124 12.69 32.59 6.27
CA PHE A 124 11.51 32.96 5.49
C PHE A 124 10.26 33.13 6.36
N LEU A 125 9.98 32.16 7.24
CA LEU A 125 8.81 32.17 8.13
C LEU A 125 8.81 33.36 9.11
N LYS A 126 9.97 33.95 9.40
CA LYS A 126 10.11 35.13 10.27
C LYS A 126 9.98 36.47 9.53
N LYS A 127 9.87 36.48 8.20
CA LYS A 127 9.74 37.73 7.43
C LYS A 127 8.42 38.44 7.76
N ARG A 128 8.46 39.78 7.80
CA ARG A 128 7.23 40.60 7.87
C ARG A 128 6.36 40.35 6.64
N LYS A 129 5.04 40.52 6.80
CA LYS A 129 4.04 40.30 5.74
C LYS A 129 4.11 38.88 5.14
N LEU A 130 4.32 37.87 5.99
CA LEU A 130 4.48 36.47 5.57
C LEU A 130 3.41 36.01 4.57
N LEU A 131 2.13 36.29 4.85
CA LEU A 131 1.02 35.90 3.97
C LEU A 131 1.13 36.54 2.57
N ALA A 132 1.52 37.81 2.48
CA ALA A 132 1.69 38.48 1.20
C ALA A 132 2.87 37.88 0.42
N ASN A 133 3.99 37.62 1.11
CA ASN A 133 5.16 37.00 0.49
C ASN A 133 4.82 35.59 -0.01
N THR A 134 4.20 34.75 0.83
CA THR A 134 3.73 33.41 0.44
C THR A 134 2.82 33.49 -0.77
N ASN A 135 1.87 34.42 -0.77
CA ASN A 135 0.95 34.58 -1.89
C ASN A 135 1.67 34.97 -3.20
N GLU A 136 2.72 35.79 -3.12
CA GLU A 136 3.57 36.11 -4.28
C GLU A 136 4.25 34.86 -4.84
N TYR A 137 4.81 34.01 -3.97
CA TYR A 137 5.43 32.74 -4.39
C TYR A 137 4.43 31.75 -4.99
N ILE A 138 3.21 31.65 -4.45
CA ILE A 138 2.11 30.86 -5.05
C ILE A 138 1.78 31.40 -6.45
N GLY A 139 1.83 32.72 -6.67
CA GLY A 139 1.65 33.28 -8.00
C GLY A 139 2.76 32.87 -8.97
N LYS A 140 4.02 32.87 -8.49
CA LYS A 140 5.20 32.48 -9.27
C LYS A 140 5.24 30.99 -9.61
N SER A 141 4.50 30.13 -8.89
CA SER A 141 4.39 28.70 -9.21
C SER A 141 3.40 28.37 -10.33
N GLY A 142 2.73 29.37 -10.90
CA GLY A 142 1.87 29.21 -12.09
C GLY A 142 0.38 29.49 -11.88
N VAL A 143 -0.04 29.91 -10.68
CA VAL A 143 -1.43 30.34 -10.43
C VAL A 143 -1.55 31.84 -10.65
N ILE A 144 -1.77 32.27 -11.89
CA ILE A 144 -1.97 33.68 -12.25
C ILE A 144 -3.41 34.09 -11.90
N GLY A 145 -3.58 35.20 -11.18
CA GLY A 145 -4.90 35.63 -10.68
C GLY A 145 -5.34 34.89 -9.42
N GLU A 146 -6.65 34.92 -9.13
CA GLU A 146 -7.28 34.23 -7.99
C GLU A 146 -6.56 34.47 -6.66
N SER A 147 -6.00 35.67 -6.46
CA SER A 147 -5.02 35.96 -5.40
C SER A 147 -5.56 35.73 -3.99
N ILE A 148 -6.86 35.97 -3.78
CA ILE A 148 -7.54 35.69 -2.52
C ILE A 148 -7.76 34.18 -2.38
N ASN A 149 -8.32 33.54 -3.40
CA ASN A 149 -8.70 32.14 -3.37
C ASN A 149 -7.50 31.20 -3.24
N ARG A 150 -6.39 31.46 -3.95
CA ARG A 150 -5.17 30.64 -3.88
C ARG A 150 -4.52 30.67 -2.50
N LEU A 151 -4.48 31.84 -1.85
CA LEU A 151 -3.95 31.98 -0.49
C LEU A 151 -4.87 31.33 0.53
N LEU A 152 -6.19 31.56 0.42
CA LEU A 152 -7.17 30.94 1.30
C LEU A 152 -7.10 29.41 1.21
N MET A 153 -7.04 28.86 -0.01
CA MET A 153 -6.92 27.43 -0.25
C MET A 153 -5.63 26.85 0.34
N TYR A 154 -4.49 27.53 0.17
CA TYR A 154 -3.23 27.12 0.79
C TYR A 154 -3.32 27.07 2.33
N LEU A 155 -3.96 28.06 2.96
CA LEU A 155 -4.19 28.07 4.41
C LEU A 155 -5.11 26.92 4.85
N ILE A 156 -6.15 26.62 4.08
CA ILE A 156 -7.03 25.48 4.33
C ILE A 156 -6.26 24.17 4.20
N PHE A 157 -5.43 24.00 3.16
CA PHE A 157 -4.64 22.78 2.96
C PHE A 157 -3.63 22.56 4.07
N THR A 158 -2.97 23.62 4.54
CA THR A 158 -2.00 23.53 5.64
C THR A 158 -2.65 23.32 7.01
N SER A 159 -3.93 23.68 7.18
CA SER A 159 -4.70 23.43 8.41
C SER A 159 -4.81 21.94 8.78
N ARG A 160 -4.54 21.01 7.84
CA ARG A 160 -4.43 19.55 8.07
C ARG A 160 -3.48 19.16 9.21
N LYS A 161 -2.48 19.99 9.52
CA LYS A 161 -1.53 19.78 10.63
C LYS A 161 -2.07 20.29 11.98
N THR A 162 -3.21 20.97 12.00
CA THR A 162 -3.85 21.47 13.22
C THR A 162 -4.84 20.45 13.78
N SER A 163 -5.32 20.67 15.00
CA SER A 163 -6.32 19.81 15.65
C SER A 163 -7.70 19.90 15.00
N ASN A 164 -8.01 20.99 14.30
CA ASN A 164 -9.29 21.27 13.65
C ASN A 164 -9.02 21.70 12.20
N PRO A 165 -8.81 20.74 11.28
CA PRO A 165 -8.60 21.07 9.88
C PRO A 165 -9.84 21.76 9.29
N LEU A 166 -9.58 22.67 8.37
CA LEU A 166 -10.59 23.35 7.57
C LEU A 166 -10.84 22.57 6.28
N HIS A 167 -12.02 22.75 5.72
CA HIS A 167 -12.45 22.13 4.46
C HIS A 167 -12.98 23.21 3.52
N CYS A 168 -12.74 23.04 2.22
CA CYS A 168 -13.28 23.94 1.19
C CYS A 168 -13.88 23.14 0.03
N ILE A 169 -14.84 23.75 -0.64
CA ILE A 169 -15.41 23.27 -1.90
C ILE A 169 -15.26 24.40 -2.92
N SER A 170 -14.68 24.09 -4.07
CA SER A 170 -14.53 25.02 -5.18
C SER A 170 -15.76 24.94 -6.08
N LEU A 171 -16.64 25.94 -6.02
CA LEU A 171 -17.85 26.03 -6.86
C LEU A 171 -17.65 27.04 -7.99
N GLY A 172 -18.16 26.72 -9.18
CA GLY A 172 -18.10 27.61 -10.34
C GLY A 172 -18.38 26.87 -11.65
N SER A 173 -18.53 27.61 -12.74
CA SER A 173 -18.86 27.06 -14.06
C SER A 173 -17.78 26.10 -14.59
N SER A 174 -18.19 25.20 -15.50
CA SER A 174 -17.23 24.36 -16.22
C SER A 174 -16.23 25.23 -16.98
N GLY A 175 -14.95 24.82 -17.01
CA GLY A 175 -13.88 25.58 -17.65
C GLY A 175 -13.36 26.81 -16.88
N ALA A 176 -13.93 27.17 -15.72
CA ALA A 176 -13.50 28.33 -14.93
C ALA A 176 -12.13 28.17 -14.20
N GLY A 177 -11.38 27.10 -14.47
CA GLY A 177 -10.06 26.88 -13.86
C GLY A 177 -10.06 26.37 -12.42
N LYS A 178 -11.19 25.88 -11.89
CA LYS A 178 -11.31 25.36 -10.51
C LYS A 178 -10.32 24.23 -10.21
N THR A 179 -10.32 23.22 -11.07
CA THR A 179 -9.42 22.05 -10.94
C THR A 179 -7.97 22.50 -11.05
N HIS A 180 -7.66 23.44 -11.94
CA HIS A 180 -6.32 24.00 -12.08
C HIS A 180 -5.86 24.75 -10.82
N LEU A 181 -6.71 25.58 -10.22
CA LEU A 181 -6.41 26.26 -8.96
C LEU A 181 -6.15 25.24 -7.84
N GLN A 182 -7.03 24.24 -7.70
CA GLN A 182 -6.91 23.20 -6.69
C GLN A 182 -5.64 22.36 -6.84
N SER A 183 -5.36 21.85 -8.05
CA SER A 183 -4.19 21.01 -8.30
C SER A 183 -2.88 21.77 -8.12
N LYS A 184 -2.81 23.02 -8.61
CA LYS A 184 -1.59 23.83 -8.48
C LYS A 184 -1.29 24.25 -7.05
N VAL A 185 -2.31 24.57 -6.25
CA VAL A 185 -2.09 24.86 -4.82
C VAL A 185 -1.77 23.56 -4.06
N ALA A 186 -2.33 22.42 -4.49
CA ALA A 186 -2.02 21.12 -3.91
C ALA A 186 -0.57 20.68 -4.14
N GLU A 187 0.04 21.01 -5.28
CA GLU A 187 1.47 20.75 -5.56
C GLU A 187 2.43 21.36 -4.49
N LEU A 188 1.95 22.32 -3.69
CA LEU A 188 2.73 22.92 -2.59
C LEU A 188 2.71 22.07 -1.31
N ILE A 189 1.94 20.98 -1.28
CA ILE A 189 1.85 20.04 -0.18
C ILE A 189 2.71 18.81 -0.53
N PRO A 190 3.55 18.30 0.42
CA PRO A 190 4.37 17.12 0.16
C PRO A 190 3.55 15.94 -0.35
N GLU A 191 4.08 15.20 -1.33
CA GLU A 191 3.39 14.08 -1.99
C GLU A 191 2.94 13.02 -0.99
N GLU A 192 3.80 12.71 -0.02
CA GLU A 192 3.48 11.76 1.03
C GLU A 192 2.28 12.20 1.86
N ASP A 193 1.98 13.49 1.93
CA ASP A 193 0.89 14.08 2.70
C ASP A 193 -0.37 14.36 1.88
N LYS A 194 -0.42 13.95 0.61
CA LYS A 194 -1.58 14.08 -0.28
C LYS A 194 -2.22 12.73 -0.57
N VAL A 195 -3.54 12.74 -0.72
CA VAL A 195 -4.34 11.62 -1.20
C VAL A 195 -5.29 12.16 -2.27
N GLU A 196 -4.98 11.86 -3.52
CA GLU A 196 -5.80 12.28 -4.67
C GLU A 196 -6.80 11.19 -5.02
N ILE A 197 -8.06 11.60 -5.13
CA ILE A 197 -9.19 10.71 -5.21
C ILE A 197 -10.05 11.10 -6.41
N THR A 198 -9.96 10.29 -7.45
CA THR A 198 -10.76 10.44 -8.69
C THR A 198 -12.04 9.61 -8.63
N VAL A 199 -11.96 8.37 -8.14
CA VAL A 199 -13.10 7.44 -7.99
C VAL A 199 -12.91 6.59 -6.73
N LEU A 200 -13.92 6.54 -5.85
CA LEU A 200 -13.94 5.61 -4.72
C LEU A 200 -15.21 4.78 -4.69
N SER A 201 -15.06 3.53 -4.29
CA SER A 201 -16.20 2.77 -3.77
C SER A 201 -16.59 3.28 -2.38
N ALA A 202 -17.87 3.22 -2.05
CA ALA A 202 -18.43 3.62 -0.75
C ALA A 202 -17.67 3.03 0.47
N ASN A 203 -17.04 1.86 0.30
CA ASN A 203 -16.34 1.17 1.37
C ASN A 203 -14.84 1.47 1.47
N ALA A 204 -14.26 2.18 0.51
CA ALA A 204 -12.82 2.40 0.45
C ALA A 204 -12.27 3.09 1.72
N PHE A 205 -13.04 4.04 2.28
CA PHE A 205 -12.65 4.74 3.50
C PHE A 205 -12.49 3.85 4.75
N TYR A 206 -13.10 2.66 4.76
CA TYR A 206 -12.99 1.71 5.87
C TYR A 206 -11.80 0.76 5.73
N TYR A 207 -11.15 0.72 4.57
CA TYR A 207 -9.98 -0.13 4.31
C TYR A 207 -8.65 0.60 4.50
N PHE A 208 -8.66 1.93 4.63
CA PHE A 208 -7.47 2.67 5.02
C PHE A 208 -6.98 2.21 6.40
N ASN A 209 -5.67 2.12 6.55
CA ASN A 209 -5.04 1.84 7.82
C ASN A 209 -5.39 2.95 8.83
N ARG A 210 -5.37 2.61 10.14
CA ARG A 210 -5.86 3.47 11.23
C ARG A 210 -5.33 4.90 11.21
N THR A 211 -4.10 5.11 10.75
CA THR A 211 -3.41 6.42 10.75
C THR A 211 -3.15 6.95 9.34
N GLU A 212 -3.59 6.25 8.31
CA GLU A 212 -3.21 6.55 6.93
C GLU A 212 -3.73 7.91 6.45
N LEU A 213 -4.95 8.28 6.86
CA LEU A 213 -5.56 9.57 6.55
C LEU A 213 -5.16 10.69 7.52
N GLN A 214 -4.40 10.39 8.57
CA GLN A 214 -4.05 11.38 9.58
C GLN A 214 -3.12 12.44 8.98
N HIS A 215 -3.50 13.71 9.18
CA HIS A 215 -2.78 14.85 8.63
C HIS A 215 -2.64 14.86 7.11
N LYS A 216 -3.41 14.06 6.35
CA LYS A 216 -3.38 14.07 4.88
C LYS A 216 -4.33 15.12 4.31
N LEU A 217 -3.95 15.68 3.17
CA LEU A 217 -4.84 16.44 2.31
C LEU A 217 -5.55 15.47 1.38
N ILE A 218 -6.87 15.34 1.55
CA ILE A 218 -7.71 14.54 0.65
C ILE A 218 -8.26 15.47 -0.44
N LEU A 219 -7.92 15.18 -1.69
CA LEU A 219 -8.37 15.94 -2.86
C LEU A 219 -9.40 15.12 -3.62
N ILE A 220 -10.59 15.68 -3.77
CA ILE A 220 -11.70 15.08 -4.53
C ILE A 220 -11.92 16.00 -5.74
N GLU A 221 -11.74 15.48 -6.93
CA GLU A 221 -11.85 16.27 -8.16
C GLU A 221 -13.29 16.39 -8.65
N ASP A 222 -14.05 15.30 -8.59
CA ASP A 222 -15.45 15.24 -8.99
C ASP A 222 -16.32 14.81 -7.81
N LEU A 223 -17.09 15.75 -7.27
CA LEU A 223 -17.97 15.50 -6.14
C LEU A 223 -19.21 14.70 -6.56
N ASP A 224 -19.66 14.84 -7.81
CA ASP A 224 -20.85 14.17 -8.34
C ASP A 224 -20.58 12.66 -8.48
N GLY A 225 -19.34 12.28 -8.81
CA GLY A 225 -18.86 10.89 -8.77
C GLY A 225 -18.61 10.34 -7.36
N ALA A 226 -18.63 11.19 -6.34
CA ALA A 226 -18.26 10.86 -4.96
C ALA A 226 -19.46 10.78 -4.00
N GLU A 227 -20.70 10.79 -4.49
CA GLU A 227 -21.91 10.75 -3.64
C GLU A 227 -21.87 9.60 -2.61
N SER A 228 -21.43 8.43 -3.06
CA SER A 228 -21.37 7.21 -2.24
C SER A 228 -20.37 7.29 -1.07
N VAL A 229 -19.45 8.26 -1.09
CA VAL A 229 -18.45 8.49 -0.03
C VAL A 229 -18.69 9.74 0.81
N LEU A 230 -19.71 10.56 0.49
CA LEU A 230 -20.04 11.77 1.26
C LEU A 230 -20.36 11.45 2.72
N TYR A 231 -21.01 10.32 3.00
CA TYR A 231 -21.33 9.93 4.37
C TYR A 231 -20.07 9.62 5.21
N PRO A 232 -19.17 8.69 4.79
CA PRO A 232 -17.85 8.52 5.39
C PRO A 232 -17.08 9.82 5.61
N LEU A 233 -17.06 10.71 4.61
CA LEU A 233 -16.36 11.99 4.69
C LEU A 233 -16.96 12.90 5.76
N ARG A 234 -18.29 12.99 5.83
CA ARG A 234 -18.97 13.78 6.86
C ARG A 234 -18.67 13.27 8.27
N GLU A 235 -18.60 11.95 8.45
CA GLU A 235 -18.19 11.37 9.73
C GLU A 235 -16.74 11.73 10.08
N LEU A 236 -15.81 11.64 9.12
CA LEU A 236 -14.42 12.06 9.31
C LEU A 236 -14.32 13.55 9.67
N GLN A 237 -15.04 14.42 8.96
CA GLN A 237 -15.05 15.87 9.24
C GLN A 237 -15.62 16.18 10.63
N SER A 238 -16.70 15.50 11.02
CA SER A 238 -17.42 15.82 12.27
C SER A 238 -16.80 15.15 13.50
N LYS A 239 -16.43 13.87 13.39
CA LYS A 239 -15.96 13.04 14.51
C LYS A 239 -14.45 12.84 14.53
N LYS A 240 -13.74 13.18 13.44
CA LYS A 240 -12.29 12.95 13.26
C LYS A 240 -11.88 11.49 13.36
N ARG A 241 -12.85 10.59 13.22
CA ARG A 241 -12.68 9.14 13.21
C ARG A 241 -13.80 8.54 12.35
N ILE A 242 -13.48 7.45 11.69
CA ILE A 242 -14.44 6.63 10.98
C ILE A 242 -14.44 5.24 11.61
N THR A 243 -15.63 4.70 11.87
CA THR A 243 -15.79 3.37 12.45
C THR A 243 -16.95 2.69 11.77
N LYS A 244 -16.71 1.52 11.19
CA LYS A 244 -17.76 0.62 10.73
C LYS A 244 -17.75 -0.62 11.60
N THR A 245 -18.80 -0.80 12.37
CA THR A 245 -19.07 -2.08 13.01
C THR A 245 -19.74 -2.95 11.94
N VAL A 246 -19.11 -4.07 11.63
CA VAL A 246 -19.69 -5.11 10.75
C VAL A 246 -20.59 -6.00 11.59
#